data_AF-A0A0M3J6M7-F1
#
_entry.id   AF-A0A0M3J6M7-F1
#
_cell.length_a   1.000
_cell.length_b   1.000
_cell.length_c   1.000
_cell.angle_alpha   90.00
_cell.angle_beta   90.00
_cell.angle_gamma   90.00
#
_symmetry.space_group_name_H-M   'P 1'
#
loop_
_entity.id
_entity.type
_entity.pdbx_description
1 polymer ?
#
loop_
_entity_poly.entity_id
_entity_poly.type
_entity_poly.pdbx_seq_one_letter_code
_entity_poly.pdbx_strand_id
1 'polypeptide(L)'
;LTSVSNDLNGIVLNGSVDLNINRAKVLSNRNDGIVTSLDADSSVQISDSVVANNGNAGLRALPAERTRFKIIATNFTAHHNGEAIVAMKQTKLDLSVDNCNFWMNNVGVITLNEMFKCDLRISRCNFTRNKGTTLSIKRFHSATNIQVTENRFAYNQLHKTNILNAVVDMETLEDGSRVHINDNAFVRNTMENIVRIMNSDVVTGQSTPTQVSFSSNTLLANLAVDVMLISVPNANITQNRFEDVQAQCELKTGFKMGNALISAPNNFWGTDKEIEVKTIINFFVPELKTAFTFRDCSLWKCDCH
;
A
#
# COMPACT_ATOMS: atom_id res chain seq x y z
N LEU A 1 10.32 -6.75 -27.80
CA LEU A 1 8.87 -6.88 -28.09
C LEU A 1 8.25 -5.49 -28.07
N THR A 2 7.36 -5.16 -29.01
CA THR A 2 6.67 -3.85 -29.05
C THR A 2 5.19 -4.06 -29.38
N SER A 3 4.32 -3.51 -28.54
CA SER A 3 2.86 -3.58 -28.66
C SER A 3 2.29 -2.19 -28.46
N VAL A 4 1.79 -1.56 -29.52
CA VAL A 4 1.45 -0.14 -29.51
C VAL A 4 0.12 0.11 -30.21
N SER A 5 -0.71 0.98 -29.63
CA SER A 5 -1.95 1.49 -30.25
C SER A 5 -2.94 0.41 -30.70
N ASN A 6 -3.04 -0.69 -29.96
CA ASN A 6 -4.04 -1.72 -30.25
C ASN A 6 -5.44 -1.24 -29.85
N ASP A 7 -6.45 -1.65 -30.62
CA ASP A 7 -7.87 -1.34 -30.39
C ASP A 7 -8.44 -1.95 -29.11
N LEU A 8 -7.74 -2.92 -28.51
CA LEU A 8 -8.11 -3.56 -27.25
C LEU A 8 -6.90 -3.59 -26.29
N ASN A 9 -6.33 -4.77 -26.07
CA ASN A 9 -5.22 -4.98 -25.16
C ASN A 9 -3.89 -5.04 -25.92
N GLY A 10 -2.78 -4.79 -25.24
CA GLY A 10 -1.45 -4.94 -25.83
C GLY A 10 -1.00 -6.41 -25.93
N ILE A 11 -0.64 -6.99 -24.79
CA ILE A 11 -0.19 -8.39 -24.68
C ILE A 11 -1.26 -9.18 -23.91
N VAL A 12 -1.65 -10.34 -24.43
CA VAL A 12 -2.58 -11.26 -23.77
C VAL A 12 -1.88 -12.59 -23.54
N LEU A 13 -1.78 -12.99 -22.27
CA LEU A 13 -1.20 -14.27 -21.85
C LEU A 13 -2.32 -15.16 -21.32
N ASN A 14 -2.46 -16.37 -21.87
CA ASN A 14 -3.53 -17.28 -21.48
C ASN A 14 -3.04 -18.72 -21.34
N GLY A 15 -3.51 -19.42 -20.31
CA GLY A 15 -3.19 -20.81 -20.01
C GLY A 15 -1.92 -20.99 -19.17
N SER A 16 -1.35 -22.19 -19.20
CA SER A 16 -0.11 -22.53 -18.50
C SER A 16 1.10 -21.91 -19.20
N VAL A 17 1.78 -20.98 -18.52
CA VAL A 17 2.90 -20.22 -19.09
C VAL A 17 4.09 -20.19 -18.15
N ASP A 18 5.29 -20.23 -18.72
CA ASP A 18 6.54 -19.82 -18.09
C ASP A 18 7.22 -18.83 -19.05
N LEU A 19 7.03 -17.53 -18.80
CA LEU A 19 7.33 -16.48 -19.76
C LEU A 19 8.21 -15.39 -19.17
N ASN A 20 9.22 -14.97 -19.93
CA ASN A 20 10.00 -13.78 -19.65
C ASN A 20 9.79 -12.71 -20.74
N ILE A 21 9.22 -11.57 -20.35
CA ILE A 21 9.05 -10.37 -21.16
C ILE A 21 10.17 -9.40 -20.79
N ASN A 22 11.16 -9.25 -21.67
CA ASN A 22 12.32 -8.40 -21.43
C ASN A 22 12.38 -7.25 -22.46
N ARG A 23 12.70 -6.03 -22.01
CA ARG A 23 12.86 -4.83 -22.85
C ARG A 23 11.66 -4.60 -23.78
N ALA A 24 10.47 -4.81 -23.24
CA ALA A 24 9.23 -4.61 -23.97
C ALA A 24 8.77 -3.15 -23.91
N LYS A 25 8.08 -2.72 -24.97
CA LYS A 25 7.35 -1.45 -25.02
C LYS A 25 5.88 -1.75 -25.24
N VAL A 26 5.04 -1.47 -24.25
CA VAL A 26 3.59 -1.74 -24.27
C VAL A 26 2.84 -0.42 -24.06
N LEU A 27 2.48 0.24 -25.16
CA LEU A 27 2.13 1.66 -25.16
C LEU A 27 0.76 1.93 -25.78
N SER A 28 0.01 2.88 -25.22
CA SER A 28 -1.15 3.49 -25.89
C SER A 28 -2.24 2.51 -26.36
N ASN A 29 -2.38 1.35 -25.69
CA ASN A 29 -3.45 0.41 -26.00
C ASN A 29 -4.78 0.93 -25.44
N ARG A 30 -5.88 0.74 -26.17
CA ARG A 30 -7.18 1.32 -25.83
C ARG A 30 -7.70 0.86 -24.45
N ASN A 31 -7.42 -0.39 -24.08
CA ASN A 31 -7.78 -0.95 -22.78
C ASN A 31 -6.53 -1.22 -21.94
N ASP A 32 -6.17 -2.48 -21.69
CA ASP A 32 -5.08 -2.85 -20.79
C ASP A 32 -3.77 -3.06 -21.58
N GLY A 33 -2.62 -2.77 -20.95
CA GLY A 33 -1.31 -3.02 -21.55
C GLY A 33 -1.02 -4.51 -21.67
N ILE A 34 -0.97 -5.19 -20.53
CA ILE A 34 -0.75 -6.64 -20.43
C ILE A 34 -1.91 -7.24 -19.66
N VAL A 35 -2.54 -8.29 -20.18
CA VAL A 35 -3.61 -9.04 -19.52
C VAL A 35 -3.20 -10.49 -19.37
N THR A 36 -3.38 -11.05 -18.18
CA THR A 36 -3.02 -12.44 -17.90
C THR A 36 -4.19 -13.24 -17.36
N SER A 37 -4.47 -14.39 -17.97
CA SER A 37 -5.42 -15.42 -17.54
C SER A 37 -4.64 -16.73 -17.41
N LEU A 38 -4.05 -16.97 -16.24
CA LEU A 38 -3.02 -18.02 -16.10
C LEU A 38 -3.56 -19.25 -15.39
N ASP A 39 -3.13 -20.43 -15.85
CA ASP A 39 -3.35 -21.67 -15.13
C ASP A 39 -2.43 -21.78 -13.91
N ALA A 40 -2.74 -22.70 -13.00
CA ALA A 40 -1.94 -22.95 -11.81
C ALA A 40 -0.46 -23.22 -12.14
N ASP A 41 0.41 -22.77 -11.24
CA ASP A 41 1.87 -22.92 -11.31
C ASP A 41 2.55 -22.15 -12.47
N SER A 42 1.81 -21.29 -13.17
CA SER A 42 2.37 -20.39 -14.19
C SER A 42 3.28 -19.32 -13.60
N SER A 43 4.27 -18.88 -14.39
CA SER A 43 5.20 -17.81 -14.04
C SER A 43 5.33 -16.77 -15.15
N VAL A 44 5.29 -15.49 -14.78
CA VAL A 44 5.54 -14.37 -15.68
C VAL A 44 6.57 -13.44 -15.06
N GLN A 45 7.67 -13.25 -15.78
CA GLN A 45 8.66 -12.21 -15.47
C GLN A 45 8.55 -11.06 -16.47
N ILE A 46 8.53 -9.83 -15.98
CA ILE A 46 8.60 -8.61 -16.78
C ILE A 46 9.84 -7.83 -16.32
N SER A 47 10.76 -7.52 -17.23
CA SER A 47 12.01 -6.85 -16.90
C SER A 47 12.38 -5.77 -17.90
N ASP A 48 13.03 -4.71 -17.42
CA ASP A 48 13.61 -3.62 -18.23
C ASP A 48 12.63 -3.01 -19.24
N SER A 49 11.34 -2.99 -18.91
CA SER A 49 10.25 -2.70 -19.84
C SER A 49 9.59 -1.35 -19.58
N VAL A 50 8.83 -0.87 -20.56
CA VAL A 50 7.99 0.33 -20.42
C VAL A 50 6.55 -0.02 -20.78
N VAL A 51 5.65 0.20 -19.82
CA VAL A 51 4.20 0.02 -19.95
C VAL A 51 3.55 1.37 -19.70
N ALA A 52 2.98 2.00 -20.73
CA ALA A 52 2.58 3.40 -20.62
C ALA A 52 1.35 3.78 -21.45
N ASN A 53 0.64 4.83 -21.00
CA ASN A 53 -0.48 5.43 -21.73
C ASN A 53 -1.59 4.45 -22.11
N ASN A 54 -1.71 3.30 -21.44
CA ASN A 54 -2.82 2.37 -21.68
C ASN A 54 -4.11 2.94 -21.07
N GLY A 55 -5.22 2.75 -21.77
CA GLY A 55 -6.50 3.36 -21.42
C GLY A 55 -7.05 2.93 -20.06
N ASN A 56 -6.77 1.70 -19.64
CA ASN A 56 -7.16 1.14 -18.36
C ASN A 56 -5.92 0.74 -17.54
N ALA A 57 -5.64 -0.55 -17.31
CA ALA A 57 -4.49 -0.96 -16.51
C ALA A 57 -3.20 -1.11 -17.32
N GLY A 58 -2.05 -0.95 -16.65
CA GLY A 58 -0.76 -1.32 -17.23
C GLY A 58 -0.61 -2.84 -17.33
N LEU A 59 -0.78 -3.51 -16.21
CA LEU A 59 -0.86 -4.97 -16.06
C LEU A 59 -2.14 -5.34 -15.32
N ARG A 60 -2.96 -6.21 -15.92
CA ARG A 60 -4.15 -6.80 -15.30
C ARG A 60 -3.98 -8.31 -15.15
N ALA A 61 -3.84 -8.75 -13.92
CA ALA A 61 -3.90 -10.16 -13.56
C ALA A 61 -5.35 -10.56 -13.22
N LEU A 62 -5.94 -11.40 -14.07
CA LEU A 62 -7.25 -11.99 -13.81
C LEU A 62 -7.16 -13.05 -12.70
N PRO A 63 -8.29 -13.44 -12.07
CA PRO A 63 -8.32 -14.41 -10.99
C PRO A 63 -7.54 -15.68 -11.34
N ALA A 64 -6.63 -16.08 -10.45
CA ALA A 64 -5.76 -17.22 -10.65
C ALA A 64 -5.30 -17.82 -9.31
N GLU A 65 -4.76 -19.04 -9.38
CA GLU A 65 -4.20 -19.74 -8.23
C GLU A 65 -2.75 -20.13 -8.48
N ARG A 66 -1.90 -20.06 -7.44
CA ARG A 66 -0.51 -20.53 -7.46
C ARG A 66 0.32 -19.95 -8.61
N THR A 67 0.14 -18.67 -8.92
CA THR A 67 0.88 -17.99 -9.98
C THR A 67 2.04 -17.19 -9.40
N ARG A 68 3.04 -16.91 -10.24
CA ARG A 68 4.22 -16.13 -9.86
C ARG A 68 4.44 -14.97 -10.81
N PHE A 69 4.53 -13.76 -10.27
CA PHE A 69 4.83 -12.55 -11.02
C PHE A 69 6.10 -11.91 -10.49
N LYS A 70 7.06 -11.68 -11.38
CA LYS A 70 8.29 -10.94 -11.06
C LYS A 70 8.45 -9.76 -11.99
N ILE A 71 8.38 -8.54 -11.45
CA ILE A 71 8.41 -7.30 -12.21
C ILE A 71 9.63 -6.51 -11.74
N ILE A 72 10.60 -6.30 -12.62
CA ILE A 72 11.91 -5.73 -12.27
C ILE A 72 12.23 -4.56 -13.19
N ALA A 73 12.75 -3.46 -12.66
CA ALA A 73 13.31 -2.37 -13.47
C ALA A 73 12.36 -1.89 -14.59
N THR A 74 11.04 -1.91 -14.31
CA THR A 74 10.00 -1.63 -15.30
C THR A 74 9.31 -0.32 -14.96
N ASN A 75 9.01 0.47 -15.99
CA ASN A 75 8.35 1.75 -15.87
C ASN A 75 6.86 1.60 -16.20
N PHE A 76 6.00 2.02 -15.27
CA PHE A 76 4.56 2.12 -15.47
C PHE A 76 4.11 3.58 -15.37
N THR A 77 3.65 4.14 -16.48
CA THR A 77 3.45 5.60 -16.57
C THR A 77 2.19 6.01 -17.28
N ALA A 78 1.53 7.04 -16.75
CA ALA A 78 0.44 7.76 -17.41
C ALA A 78 -0.76 6.89 -17.82
N HIS A 79 -1.11 5.90 -17.01
CA HIS A 79 -2.40 5.19 -17.16
C HIS A 79 -3.58 6.12 -16.84
N HIS A 80 -4.64 6.06 -17.66
CA HIS A 80 -5.70 7.07 -17.67
C HIS A 80 -6.88 6.75 -16.76
N ASN A 81 -7.51 5.59 -16.95
CA ASN A 81 -8.76 5.25 -16.27
C ASN A 81 -8.63 4.10 -15.26
N GLY A 82 -7.46 3.45 -15.19
CA GLY A 82 -7.16 2.37 -14.26
C GLY A 82 -5.79 2.49 -13.63
N GLU A 83 -5.46 1.53 -12.79
CA GLU A 83 -4.19 1.49 -12.05
C GLU A 83 -3.07 0.83 -12.87
N ALA A 84 -1.82 1.12 -12.50
CA ALA A 84 -0.67 0.56 -13.20
C ALA A 84 -0.61 -0.98 -13.14
N ILE A 85 -0.89 -1.56 -11.97
CA ILE A 85 -0.95 -3.00 -11.74
C ILE A 85 -2.22 -3.30 -10.98
N VAL A 86 -3.03 -4.22 -11.51
CA VAL A 86 -4.27 -4.68 -10.87
C VAL A 86 -4.27 -6.20 -10.80
N ALA A 87 -4.49 -6.76 -9.62
CA ALA A 87 -4.78 -8.17 -9.43
C ALA A 87 -5.96 -8.34 -8.46
N MET A 88 -6.91 -9.19 -8.83
CA MET A 88 -8.09 -9.46 -8.01
C MET A 88 -8.26 -10.97 -7.82
N LYS A 89 -8.77 -11.39 -6.65
CA LYS A 89 -9.12 -12.79 -6.36
C LYS A 89 -7.96 -13.74 -6.63
N GLN A 90 -6.85 -13.51 -5.94
CA GLN A 90 -5.63 -14.30 -6.13
C GLN A 90 -5.44 -15.23 -4.93
N THR A 91 -5.15 -16.50 -5.22
CA THR A 91 -4.81 -17.51 -4.22
C THR A 91 -3.36 -17.94 -4.41
N LYS A 92 -2.54 -17.90 -3.36
CA LYS A 92 -1.13 -18.30 -3.40
C LYS A 92 -0.32 -17.60 -4.51
N LEU A 93 -0.59 -16.32 -4.72
CA LEU A 93 0.22 -15.47 -5.59
C LEU A 93 1.56 -15.17 -4.90
N ASP A 94 2.66 -15.41 -5.62
CA ASP A 94 3.98 -14.85 -5.30
C ASP A 94 4.22 -13.66 -6.23
N LEU A 95 4.13 -12.45 -5.69
CA LEU A 95 4.33 -11.21 -6.44
C LEU A 95 5.58 -10.50 -5.91
N SER A 96 6.53 -10.25 -6.81
CA SER A 96 7.67 -9.38 -6.54
C SER A 96 7.68 -8.22 -7.53
N VAL A 97 7.66 -6.99 -7.02
CA VAL A 97 7.83 -5.74 -7.77
C VAL A 97 9.07 -5.05 -7.22
N ASP A 98 10.13 -4.98 -8.03
CA ASP A 98 11.43 -4.53 -7.58
C ASP A 98 12.07 -3.49 -8.51
N ASN A 99 12.64 -2.44 -7.93
CA ASN A 99 13.35 -1.39 -8.68
C ASN A 99 12.51 -0.77 -9.82
N CYS A 100 11.20 -0.70 -9.66
CA CYS A 100 10.29 -0.18 -10.69
C CYS A 100 10.00 1.31 -10.49
N ASN A 101 9.64 2.01 -11.57
CA ASN A 101 9.19 3.39 -11.52
C ASN A 101 7.72 3.51 -11.88
N PHE A 102 6.95 4.17 -11.02
CA PHE A 102 5.54 4.47 -11.22
C PHE A 102 5.35 5.97 -11.23
N TRP A 103 4.98 6.53 -12.39
CA TRP A 103 4.96 7.97 -12.59
C TRP A 103 3.71 8.47 -13.31
N MET A 104 3.08 9.51 -12.74
CA MET A 104 1.94 10.21 -13.33
C MET A 104 0.74 9.32 -13.69
N ASN A 105 0.50 8.24 -12.94
CA ASN A 105 -0.72 7.45 -13.08
C ASN A 105 -1.92 8.19 -12.46
N ASN A 106 -3.10 8.11 -13.09
CA ASN A 106 -4.18 9.04 -12.79
C ASN A 106 -5.22 8.57 -11.78
N VAL A 107 -5.35 7.26 -11.52
CA VAL A 107 -6.41 6.69 -10.66
C VAL A 107 -5.85 5.95 -9.44
N GLY A 108 -4.69 5.30 -9.62
CA GLY A 108 -3.96 4.59 -8.59
C GLY A 108 -2.75 3.90 -9.22
N VAL A 109 -1.99 3.14 -8.43
CA VAL A 109 -0.78 2.47 -8.94
C VAL A 109 -0.85 0.96 -8.82
N ILE A 110 -0.78 0.40 -7.61
CA ILE A 110 -0.87 -1.05 -7.40
C ILE A 110 -2.12 -1.33 -6.59
N THR A 111 -3.08 -2.04 -7.19
CA THR A 111 -4.31 -2.47 -6.53
C THR A 111 -4.37 -4.00 -6.50
N LEU A 112 -4.32 -4.55 -5.30
CA LEU A 112 -4.45 -5.97 -5.00
C LEU A 112 -5.68 -6.16 -4.11
N ASN A 113 -6.70 -6.86 -4.59
CA ASN A 113 -7.93 -7.07 -3.84
C ASN A 113 -8.30 -8.55 -3.72
N GLU A 114 -8.73 -8.99 -2.53
CA GLU A 114 -9.06 -10.38 -2.21
C GLU A 114 -7.86 -11.32 -2.41
N MET A 115 -6.84 -11.12 -1.56
CA MET A 115 -5.57 -11.86 -1.59
C MET A 115 -5.56 -12.97 -0.52
N PHE A 116 -5.42 -14.23 -0.94
CA PHE A 116 -5.47 -15.39 -0.07
C PHE A 116 -4.16 -16.19 -0.08
N LYS A 117 -3.52 -16.35 1.09
CA LYS A 117 -2.25 -17.10 1.24
C LYS A 117 -1.14 -16.62 0.30
N CYS A 118 -1.07 -15.31 0.06
CA CYS A 118 -0.12 -14.72 -0.89
C CYS A 118 1.21 -14.35 -0.22
N ASP A 119 2.26 -14.20 -1.04
CA ASP A 119 3.54 -13.62 -0.66
C ASP A 119 3.81 -12.42 -1.58
N LEU A 120 3.76 -11.21 -1.01
CA LEU A 120 3.75 -9.95 -1.76
C LEU A 120 4.96 -9.11 -1.34
N ARG A 121 5.84 -8.81 -2.28
CA ARG A 121 7.07 -8.02 -2.07
C ARG A 121 7.10 -6.84 -3.03
N ILE A 122 7.13 -5.63 -2.48
CA ILE A 122 7.29 -4.38 -3.21
C ILE A 122 8.53 -3.69 -2.65
N SER A 123 9.62 -3.68 -3.41
CA SER A 123 10.91 -3.18 -2.93
C SER A 123 11.59 -2.20 -3.88
N ARG A 124 12.34 -1.23 -3.33
CA ARG A 124 13.20 -0.30 -4.08
C ARG A 124 12.49 0.44 -5.22
N CYS A 125 11.17 0.58 -5.15
CA CYS A 125 10.38 1.24 -6.19
C CYS A 125 10.26 2.74 -5.92
N ASN A 126 10.06 3.50 -6.99
CA ASN A 126 9.81 4.93 -6.93
C ASN A 126 8.39 5.25 -7.44
N PHE A 127 7.54 5.74 -6.54
CA PHE A 127 6.17 6.16 -6.80
C PHE A 127 6.10 7.68 -6.76
N THR A 128 6.14 8.32 -7.92
CA THR A 128 6.22 9.78 -8.02
C THR A 128 5.03 10.37 -8.75
N ARG A 129 4.42 11.44 -8.20
CA ARG A 129 3.36 12.22 -8.87
C ARG A 129 2.17 11.40 -9.37
N ASN A 130 1.87 10.27 -8.71
CA ASN A 130 0.66 9.52 -9.00
C ASN A 130 -0.54 10.17 -8.30
N LYS A 131 -1.73 9.93 -8.85
CA LYS A 131 -2.99 10.37 -8.26
C LYS A 131 -3.75 9.16 -7.71
N GLY A 132 -4.49 9.38 -6.64
CA GLY A 132 -5.28 8.36 -5.97
C GLY A 132 -4.43 7.43 -5.12
N THR A 133 -5.02 6.33 -4.67
CA THR A 133 -4.32 5.40 -3.79
C THR A 133 -3.12 4.76 -4.49
N THR A 134 -1.93 4.88 -3.90
CA THR A 134 -0.70 4.44 -4.56
C THR A 134 -0.50 2.92 -4.41
N LEU A 135 -0.52 2.40 -3.20
CA LEU A 135 -0.52 0.96 -2.93
C LEU A 135 -1.78 0.59 -2.15
N SER A 136 -2.65 -0.20 -2.76
CA SER A 136 -3.89 -0.70 -2.18
C SER A 136 -3.83 -2.22 -2.08
N ILE A 137 -3.86 -2.77 -0.87
CA ILE A 137 -3.95 -4.22 -0.64
C ILE A 137 -5.13 -4.49 0.28
N LYS A 138 -6.26 -4.90 -0.31
CA LYS A 138 -7.53 -5.03 0.40
C LYS A 138 -7.97 -6.48 0.55
N ARG A 139 -8.67 -6.74 1.66
CA ARG A 139 -9.27 -8.02 2.04
C ARG A 139 -8.25 -9.17 1.99
N PHE A 140 -7.02 -8.94 2.47
CA PHE A 140 -6.01 -9.99 2.52
C PHE A 140 -6.16 -10.85 3.79
N HIS A 141 -5.91 -12.16 3.68
CA HIS A 141 -6.07 -13.08 4.80
C HIS A 141 -5.30 -14.40 4.65
N SER A 142 -5.44 -15.26 5.67
CA SER A 142 -4.90 -16.61 5.77
C SER A 142 -3.39 -16.68 5.60
N ALA A 143 -2.70 -16.09 6.57
CA ALA A 143 -1.24 -16.06 6.64
C ALA A 143 -0.56 -15.42 5.41
N THR A 144 -1.23 -14.44 4.79
CA THR A 144 -0.62 -13.65 3.70
C THR A 144 0.56 -12.84 4.25
N ASN A 145 1.70 -12.87 3.55
CA ASN A 145 2.92 -12.12 3.89
C ASN A 145 3.06 -10.92 2.95
N ILE A 146 3.22 -9.73 3.51
CA ILE A 146 3.34 -8.47 2.78
C ILE A 146 4.60 -7.75 3.22
N GLN A 147 5.45 -7.39 2.26
CA GLN A 147 6.69 -6.64 2.48
C GLN A 147 6.70 -5.43 1.55
N VAL A 148 6.79 -4.24 2.13
CA VAL A 148 6.93 -2.96 1.44
C VAL A 148 8.20 -2.31 1.97
N THR A 149 9.31 -2.43 1.23
CA THR A 149 10.63 -2.05 1.75
C THR A 149 11.43 -1.13 0.83
N GLU A 150 12.18 -0.19 1.39
CA GLU A 150 13.13 0.64 0.63
C GLU A 150 12.47 1.44 -0.53
N ASN A 151 11.16 1.71 -0.47
CA ASN A 151 10.46 2.43 -1.52
C ASN A 151 10.45 3.93 -1.26
N ARG A 152 10.32 4.71 -2.34
CA ARG A 152 10.11 6.15 -2.28
C ARG A 152 8.72 6.50 -2.81
N PHE A 153 7.89 7.10 -1.96
CA PHE A 153 6.59 7.66 -2.32
C PHE A 153 6.65 9.18 -2.25
N ALA A 154 6.73 9.85 -3.41
CA ALA A 154 6.98 11.28 -3.48
C ALA A 154 5.95 12.04 -4.31
N TYR A 155 5.43 13.14 -3.77
CA TYR A 155 4.51 14.04 -4.49
C TYR A 155 3.24 13.38 -5.04
N ASN A 156 2.78 12.27 -4.44
CA ASN A 156 1.52 11.66 -4.84
C ASN A 156 0.34 12.49 -4.29
N GLN A 157 -0.78 12.49 -5.00
CA GLN A 157 -1.88 13.44 -4.77
C GLN A 157 -3.25 12.75 -4.74
N LEU A 158 -4.23 13.38 -4.09
CA LEU A 158 -5.63 12.97 -4.11
C LEU A 158 -6.16 12.77 -5.54
N HIS A 159 -6.99 11.74 -5.73
CA HIS A 159 -7.84 11.58 -6.91
C HIS A 159 -9.29 11.85 -6.54
N LYS A 160 -9.84 13.01 -6.95
CA LYS A 160 -11.23 13.44 -6.67
C LYS A 160 -11.59 13.41 -5.17
N THR A 161 -12.69 14.06 -4.77
CA THR A 161 -12.98 14.39 -3.35
C THR A 161 -13.95 13.44 -2.65
N ASN A 162 -14.29 12.29 -3.24
CA ASN A 162 -15.34 11.39 -2.76
C ASN A 162 -14.88 9.95 -2.50
N ILE A 163 -13.59 9.65 -2.68
CA ILE A 163 -13.01 8.33 -2.43
C ILE A 163 -11.81 8.54 -1.51
N LEU A 164 -11.74 7.74 -0.45
CA LEU A 164 -10.61 7.79 0.47
C LEU A 164 -9.33 7.41 -0.27
N ASN A 165 -8.36 8.32 -0.21
CA ASN A 165 -7.07 8.18 -0.89
C ASN A 165 -5.95 8.06 0.14
N ALA A 166 -5.09 7.07 -0.03
CA ALA A 166 -3.88 6.93 0.77
C ALA A 166 -2.64 6.62 -0.06
N VAL A 167 -1.45 6.92 0.46
CA VAL A 167 -0.24 6.40 -0.19
C VAL A 167 -0.18 4.88 -0.06
N VAL A 168 -0.41 4.37 1.15
CA VAL A 168 -0.54 2.94 1.43
C VAL A 168 -1.89 2.71 2.12
N ASP A 169 -2.79 1.94 1.51
CA ASP A 169 -4.07 1.51 2.07
C ASP A 169 -4.09 -0.02 2.15
N MET A 170 -4.26 -0.54 3.36
CA MET A 170 -4.28 -1.96 3.62
C MET A 170 -5.49 -2.34 4.46
N GLU A 171 -6.22 -3.37 4.02
CA GLU A 171 -7.40 -3.88 4.72
C GLU A 171 -7.29 -5.39 4.89
N THR A 172 -7.26 -5.88 6.14
CA THR A 172 -7.13 -7.31 6.49
C THR A 172 -8.46 -7.90 6.94
N LEU A 173 -8.65 -9.21 6.72
CA LEU A 173 -9.75 -9.98 7.34
C LEU A 173 -9.29 -10.79 8.56
N GLU A 174 -8.13 -10.46 9.14
CA GLU A 174 -7.58 -11.08 10.36
C GLU A 174 -7.53 -12.62 10.36
N ASP A 175 -6.45 -13.18 9.79
CA ASP A 175 -6.21 -14.62 9.88
C ASP A 175 -4.71 -14.93 9.81
N GLY A 176 -3.95 -14.38 10.76
CA GLY A 176 -2.52 -14.66 10.94
C GLY A 176 -1.58 -14.06 9.90
N SER A 177 -2.04 -13.10 9.11
CA SER A 177 -1.23 -12.38 8.12
C SER A 177 -0.11 -11.57 8.76
N ARG A 178 0.94 -11.27 7.99
CA ARG A 178 2.08 -10.45 8.42
C ARG A 178 2.34 -9.32 7.43
N VAL A 179 2.52 -8.12 7.96
CA VAL A 179 2.79 -6.91 7.18
C VAL A 179 4.06 -6.26 7.71
N HIS A 180 5.03 -6.06 6.83
CA HIS A 180 6.28 -5.38 7.10
C HIS A 180 6.41 -4.18 6.17
N ILE A 181 6.42 -2.97 6.72
CA ILE A 181 6.60 -1.72 5.98
C ILE A 181 7.81 -1.02 6.58
N ASN A 182 8.97 -1.20 5.94
CA ASN A 182 10.24 -0.80 6.53
C ASN A 182 11.10 0.03 5.57
N ASP A 183 11.86 0.97 6.11
CA ASP A 183 12.87 1.73 5.36
C ASP A 183 12.32 2.49 4.15
N ASN A 184 11.04 2.88 4.17
CA ASN A 184 10.42 3.65 3.09
C ASN A 184 10.49 5.16 3.36
N ALA A 185 10.49 5.94 2.29
CA ALA A 185 10.43 7.40 2.33
C ALA A 185 9.10 7.91 1.76
N PHE A 186 8.26 8.51 2.61
CA PHE A 186 7.00 9.18 2.26
C PHE A 186 7.22 10.69 2.28
N VAL A 187 7.40 11.30 1.11
CA VAL A 187 7.87 12.70 1.01
C VAL A 187 6.88 13.56 0.23
N ARG A 188 6.37 14.61 0.86
CA ARG A 188 5.55 15.65 0.21
C ARG A 188 4.33 15.10 -0.54
N ASN A 189 3.69 14.07 0.01
CA ASN A 189 2.43 13.58 -0.52
C ASN A 189 1.27 14.45 -0.02
N THR A 190 0.19 14.50 -0.79
CA THR A 190 -1.05 15.19 -0.43
C THR A 190 -2.21 14.20 -0.56
N MET A 191 -2.63 13.62 0.57
CA MET A 191 -3.62 12.53 0.63
C MET A 191 -4.57 12.71 1.82
N GLU A 192 -5.62 11.90 1.92
CA GLU A 192 -6.41 11.87 3.17
C GLU A 192 -5.62 11.15 4.26
N ASN A 193 -5.02 10.01 3.92
CA ASN A 193 -4.11 9.27 4.80
C ASN A 193 -2.76 9.07 4.11
N ILE A 194 -1.63 9.07 4.82
CA ILE A 194 -0.37 8.60 4.20
C ILE A 194 -0.32 7.08 4.27
N VAL A 195 -0.48 6.53 5.46
CA VAL A 195 -0.55 5.09 5.71
C VAL A 195 -1.85 4.78 6.43
N ARG A 196 -2.63 3.84 5.88
CA ARG A 196 -3.86 3.35 6.47
C ARG A 196 -3.82 1.83 6.52
N ILE A 197 -3.97 1.27 7.71
CA ILE A 197 -4.01 -0.18 7.91
C ILE A 197 -5.17 -0.51 8.84
N MET A 198 -6.16 -1.24 8.35
CA MET A 198 -7.40 -1.50 9.08
C MET A 198 -7.87 -2.94 8.91
N ASN A 199 -8.80 -3.33 9.77
CA ASN A 199 -9.64 -4.50 9.54
C ASN A 199 -10.80 -4.15 8.59
N SER A 200 -11.04 -4.99 7.58
CA SER A 200 -12.11 -4.80 6.61
C SER A 200 -13.49 -5.16 7.17
N ASP A 201 -13.57 -6.05 8.15
CA ASP A 201 -14.82 -6.55 8.74
C ASP A 201 -14.60 -6.99 10.20
N VAL A 202 -15.64 -6.95 11.04
CA VAL A 202 -15.62 -7.54 12.39
C VAL A 202 -15.75 -9.05 12.22
N VAL A 203 -14.63 -9.77 12.21
CA VAL A 203 -14.67 -11.24 12.20
C VAL A 203 -15.17 -11.71 13.57
N THR A 204 -16.37 -12.26 13.59
CA THR A 204 -16.96 -12.89 14.77
C THR A 204 -16.36 -14.28 14.95
N GLY A 205 -15.23 -14.38 15.65
CA GLY A 205 -14.57 -15.65 15.93
C GLY A 205 -13.19 -15.50 16.56
N GLN A 206 -12.53 -16.61 16.88
CA GLN A 206 -11.11 -16.62 17.26
C GLN A 206 -10.26 -16.46 15.98
N SER A 207 -10.17 -15.25 15.43
CA SER A 207 -9.20 -14.91 14.39
C SER A 207 -7.80 -14.77 14.99
N THR A 208 -6.77 -15.23 14.27
CA THR A 208 -5.39 -14.87 14.65
C THR A 208 -5.12 -13.43 14.20
N PRO A 209 -4.74 -12.51 15.10
CA PRO A 209 -4.42 -11.13 14.75
C PRO A 209 -3.41 -10.99 13.61
N THR A 210 -3.63 -10.02 12.71
CA THR A 210 -2.61 -9.63 11.73
C THR A 210 -1.45 -8.95 12.44
N GLN A 211 -0.23 -9.39 12.20
CA GLN A 211 0.96 -8.76 12.79
C GLN A 211 1.45 -7.65 11.87
N VAL A 212 1.60 -6.43 12.40
CA VAL A 212 2.11 -5.29 11.63
C VAL A 212 3.41 -4.79 12.24
N SER A 213 4.44 -4.66 11.40
CA SER A 213 5.69 -3.97 11.69
C SER A 213 5.81 -2.78 10.76
N PHE A 214 5.88 -1.58 11.33
CA PHE A 214 6.11 -0.33 10.62
C PHE A 214 7.36 0.32 11.22
N SER A 215 8.51 0.17 10.57
CA SER A 215 9.77 0.62 11.18
C SER A 215 10.75 1.30 10.25
N SER A 216 11.56 2.21 10.81
CA SER A 216 12.63 2.90 10.07
C SER A 216 12.13 3.71 8.86
N ASN A 217 10.85 4.08 8.83
CA ASN A 217 10.30 4.90 7.75
C ASN A 217 10.52 6.39 8.01
N THR A 218 10.68 7.16 6.94
CA THR A 218 10.72 8.62 7.00
C THR A 218 9.46 9.19 6.37
N LEU A 219 8.70 9.97 7.12
CA LEU A 219 7.49 10.66 6.69
C LEU A 219 7.75 12.16 6.84
N LEU A 220 7.89 12.85 5.70
CA LEU A 220 8.40 14.21 5.64
C LEU A 220 7.51 15.12 4.79
N ALA A 221 7.06 16.21 5.40
CA ALA A 221 6.33 17.31 4.76
C ALA A 221 5.10 16.85 3.96
N ASN A 222 4.43 15.80 4.42
CA ASN A 222 3.16 15.35 3.89
C ASN A 222 2.01 16.25 4.38
N LEU A 223 1.02 16.42 3.50
CA LEU A 223 -0.23 17.09 3.79
C LEU A 223 -1.33 16.02 3.85
N ALA A 224 -1.82 15.71 5.05
CA ALA A 224 -2.83 14.68 5.28
C ALA A 224 -3.77 15.00 6.45
N VAL A 225 -4.93 14.34 6.50
CA VAL A 225 -5.76 14.33 7.71
C VAL A 225 -5.01 13.52 8.77
N ASP A 226 -4.75 12.25 8.47
CA ASP A 226 -3.98 11.37 9.35
C ASP A 226 -2.72 10.91 8.59
N VAL A 227 -1.51 11.11 9.13
CA VAL A 227 -0.32 10.54 8.52
C VAL A 227 -0.39 9.01 8.62
N MET A 228 -0.67 8.49 9.81
CA MET A 228 -0.88 7.06 10.02
C MET A 228 -2.21 6.81 10.72
N LEU A 229 -3.11 6.08 10.06
CA LEU A 229 -4.33 5.54 10.65
C LEU A 229 -4.19 4.02 10.79
N ILE A 230 -4.22 3.53 12.03
CA ILE A 230 -4.07 2.10 12.31
C ILE A 230 -5.19 1.55 13.19
N SER A 231 -5.84 0.49 12.69
CA SER A 231 -7.01 -0.12 13.30
C SER A 231 -6.93 -1.65 13.29
N VAL A 232 -5.72 -2.18 13.52
CA VAL A 232 -5.46 -3.63 13.62
C VAL A 232 -4.85 -3.96 14.99
N PRO A 233 -5.12 -5.16 15.54
CA PRO A 233 -4.45 -5.66 16.73
C PRO A 233 -3.00 -6.02 16.43
N ASN A 234 -2.10 -5.86 17.41
CA ASN A 234 -0.68 -6.26 17.33
C ASN A 234 0.14 -5.52 16.25
N ALA A 235 0.22 -4.20 16.41
CA ALA A 235 1.08 -3.35 15.58
C ALA A 235 2.29 -2.84 16.36
N ASN A 236 3.47 -2.93 15.76
CA ASN A 236 4.70 -2.34 16.25
C ASN A 236 5.17 -1.24 15.30
N ILE A 237 5.18 -0.01 15.78
CA ILE A 237 5.53 1.22 15.07
C ILE A 237 6.80 1.73 15.75
N THR A 238 7.97 1.61 15.14
CA THR A 238 9.22 1.98 15.85
C THR A 238 10.30 2.52 14.93
N GLN A 239 11.16 3.39 15.45
CA GLN A 239 12.30 3.95 14.69
C GLN A 239 11.87 4.77 13.48
N ASN A 240 10.65 5.29 13.43
CA ASN A 240 10.18 6.14 12.34
C ASN A 240 10.43 7.62 12.65
N ARG A 241 10.54 8.43 11.59
CA ARG A 241 10.65 9.89 11.67
C ARG A 241 9.43 10.53 11.04
N PHE A 242 8.59 11.16 11.85
CA PHE A 242 7.41 11.92 11.43
C PHE A 242 7.72 13.43 11.51
N GLU A 243 7.71 14.09 10.36
CA GLU A 243 7.97 15.53 10.20
C GLU A 243 6.91 16.16 9.29
N ASP A 244 5.64 15.96 9.66
CA ASP A 244 4.49 16.31 8.84
C ASP A 244 3.71 17.46 9.47
N VAL A 245 4.36 18.63 9.57
CA VAL A 245 3.81 19.83 10.23
C VAL A 245 2.46 20.30 9.70
N GLN A 246 2.12 19.92 8.47
CA GLN A 246 0.88 20.29 7.80
C GLN A 246 -0.23 19.23 7.98
N ALA A 247 0.07 18.08 8.58
CA ALA A 247 -0.94 17.07 8.86
C ALA A 247 -1.79 17.43 10.09
N GLN A 248 -3.05 16.96 10.11
CA GLN A 248 -3.90 17.18 11.29
C GLN A 248 -3.48 16.28 12.46
N CYS A 249 -3.19 15.01 12.17
CA CYS A 249 -2.72 14.02 13.13
C CYS A 249 -1.58 13.18 12.54
N GLU A 250 -0.52 12.90 13.31
CA GLU A 250 0.57 12.03 12.86
C GLU A 250 0.26 10.54 13.07
N LEU A 251 -0.41 10.19 14.17
CA LEU A 251 -0.84 8.82 14.45
C LEU A 251 -2.22 8.80 15.09
N LYS A 252 -3.14 8.12 14.42
CA LYS A 252 -4.50 7.87 14.90
C LYS A 252 -4.76 6.38 15.01
N THR A 253 -5.29 5.97 16.16
CA THR A 253 -5.74 4.60 16.37
C THR A 253 -7.25 4.49 16.16
N GLY A 254 -7.69 3.55 15.34
CA GLY A 254 -9.11 3.24 15.15
C GLY A 254 -9.65 2.25 16.19
N PHE A 255 -10.93 1.87 16.04
CA PHE A 255 -11.59 0.86 16.87
C PHE A 255 -10.96 -0.53 16.67
N LYS A 256 -10.72 -1.24 17.78
CA LYS A 256 -10.07 -2.55 17.78
C LYS A 256 -10.84 -3.53 18.68
N MET A 257 -10.81 -4.80 18.33
CA MET A 257 -11.39 -5.88 19.12
C MET A 257 -10.31 -6.53 20.01
N GLY A 258 -10.62 -6.77 21.29
CA GLY A 258 -9.75 -7.49 22.23
C GLY A 258 -8.60 -6.67 22.85
N ASN A 259 -7.70 -7.35 23.57
CA ASN A 259 -6.49 -6.78 24.19
C ASN A 259 -5.44 -6.45 23.10
N ALA A 260 -5.74 -5.46 22.28
CA ALA A 260 -4.95 -5.06 21.12
C ALA A 260 -3.80 -4.13 21.52
N LEU A 261 -2.57 -4.64 21.54
CA LEU A 261 -1.37 -3.83 21.75
C LEU A 261 -1.00 -3.10 20.45
N ILE A 262 -0.93 -1.77 20.49
CA ILE A 262 -0.14 -1.00 19.53
C ILE A 262 1.03 -0.42 20.28
N SER A 263 2.23 -0.85 19.89
CA SER A 263 3.48 -0.39 20.45
C SER A 263 4.04 0.69 19.53
N ALA A 264 4.33 1.88 20.06
CA ALA A 264 4.90 2.99 19.29
C ALA A 264 6.23 3.58 19.84
N PRO A 265 7.19 2.77 20.34
CA PRO A 265 8.39 3.29 20.98
C PRO A 265 9.42 3.81 19.97
N ASN A 266 10.28 4.72 20.41
CA ASN A 266 11.47 5.17 19.66
C ASN A 266 11.11 5.79 18.29
N ASN A 267 9.99 6.49 18.19
CA ASN A 267 9.66 7.30 17.02
C ASN A 267 9.99 8.77 17.31
N PHE A 268 10.36 9.49 16.26
CA PHE A 268 10.51 10.94 16.27
C PHE A 268 9.24 11.60 15.74
N TRP A 269 8.72 12.60 16.45
CA TRP A 269 7.46 13.29 16.14
C TRP A 269 7.67 14.82 16.09
N GLY A 270 7.11 15.48 15.09
CA GLY A 270 7.08 16.94 14.97
C GLY A 270 8.37 17.63 14.53
N THR A 271 8.36 18.97 14.55
CA THR A 271 9.50 19.83 14.23
C THR A 271 9.88 20.69 15.43
N ASP A 272 11.18 20.70 15.75
CA ASP A 272 11.90 21.69 16.56
C ASP A 272 11.81 21.65 18.10
N LYS A 273 11.11 20.68 18.70
CA LYS A 273 11.34 20.29 20.11
C LYS A 273 11.35 18.78 20.24
N GLU A 274 12.55 18.24 20.45
CA GLU A 274 12.80 16.82 20.66
C GLU A 274 11.91 16.27 21.78
N ILE A 275 10.88 15.50 21.43
CA ILE A 275 10.19 14.62 22.36
C ILE A 275 10.46 13.20 21.88
N GLU A 276 11.57 12.63 22.35
CA GLU A 276 11.82 11.20 22.23
C GLU A 276 10.85 10.45 23.14
N VAL A 277 9.84 9.79 22.56
CA VAL A 277 8.91 8.95 23.33
C VAL A 277 9.58 7.59 23.58
N LYS A 278 10.28 7.48 24.72
CA LYS A 278 10.94 6.24 25.18
C LYS A 278 9.99 5.20 25.77
N THR A 279 8.71 5.52 25.90
CA THR A 279 7.73 4.71 26.65
C THR A 279 6.86 3.88 25.71
N ILE A 280 6.65 2.61 26.06
CA ILE A 280 5.62 1.76 25.45
C ILE A 280 4.25 2.37 25.79
N ILE A 281 3.52 2.88 24.79
CA ILE A 281 2.13 3.30 24.99
C ILE A 281 1.25 2.05 24.93
N ASN A 282 0.96 1.47 26.08
CA ASN A 282 -0.05 0.42 26.18
C ASN A 282 -1.42 1.10 26.16
N PHE A 283 -2.11 1.08 25.02
CA PHE A 283 -3.51 1.51 24.95
C PHE A 283 -4.40 0.46 25.64
N PHE A 284 -4.50 0.54 26.98
CA PHE A 284 -5.58 -0.07 27.75
C PHE A 284 -6.72 0.95 27.86
N VAL A 285 -7.92 0.58 27.42
CA VAL A 285 -9.15 1.30 27.77
C VAL A 285 -9.98 0.30 28.58
N PRO A 286 -10.20 0.56 29.88
CA PRO A 286 -11.10 1.64 30.27
C PRO A 286 -10.51 2.56 31.34
N GLU A 287 -10.64 3.87 31.10
CA GLU A 287 -10.44 4.95 32.08
C GLU A 287 -9.03 5.05 32.70
N LEU A 288 -8.14 5.88 32.11
CA LEU A 288 -7.44 6.93 32.86
C LEU A 288 -6.61 7.86 31.97
N LYS A 289 -6.68 9.13 32.38
CA LYS A 289 -5.96 10.30 31.90
C LYS A 289 -4.47 10.19 32.20
N THR A 290 -3.62 10.29 31.18
CA THR A 290 -2.26 10.84 31.35
C THR A 290 -1.91 11.64 30.11
N ALA A 291 -1.73 12.95 30.31
CA ALA A 291 -1.38 13.92 29.29
C ALA A 291 0.10 13.81 28.92
N PHE A 292 0.37 13.57 27.64
CA PHE A 292 1.59 14.01 26.97
C PHE A 292 1.13 14.65 25.65
N THR A 293 1.81 15.69 25.19
CA THR A 293 1.48 16.43 23.96
C THR A 293 1.73 15.58 22.71
N PHE A 294 0.88 14.57 22.53
CA PHE A 294 0.43 14.10 21.24
C PHE A 294 -0.58 15.13 20.73
N ARG A 295 -0.63 15.43 19.42
CA ARG A 295 -1.93 15.77 18.83
C ARG A 295 -2.73 14.47 18.71
N ASP A 296 -3.03 13.87 19.85
CA ASP A 296 -3.99 12.78 19.97
C ASP A 296 -5.38 13.43 19.90
N CYS A 297 -5.97 13.39 18.72
CA CYS A 297 -7.27 13.97 18.45
C CYS A 297 -8.43 13.09 18.95
N SER A 298 -8.18 11.99 19.69
CA SER A 298 -9.25 11.13 20.21
C SER A 298 -10.07 11.75 21.35
N LEU A 299 -9.70 12.94 21.85
CA LEU A 299 -10.36 13.58 23.01
C LEU A 299 -10.79 15.05 22.84
N TRP A 300 -10.71 15.64 21.64
CA TRP A 300 -11.17 17.03 21.47
C TRP A 300 -12.63 17.06 21.01
N LYS A 301 -13.53 17.33 21.98
CA LYS A 301 -14.78 18.03 21.67
C LYS A 301 -14.40 19.29 20.91
N CYS A 302 -14.92 19.41 19.70
CA CYS A 302 -14.98 20.66 18.97
C CYS A 302 -15.70 21.71 19.83
N ASP A 303 -14.95 22.63 20.44
CA ASP A 303 -15.48 23.97 20.65
C ASP A 303 -14.98 24.81 19.48
N CYS A 304 -15.88 25.01 18.52
CA CYS A 304 -15.73 25.95 17.43
C CYS A 304 -15.76 27.37 18.00
N HIS A 305 -14.78 28.19 17.62
CA HIS A 305 -14.96 29.64 17.47
C HIS A 305 -14.72 29.99 16.01
#